data_AF-X1IHQ7-F1
#
_entry.id   AF-X1IHQ7-F1
#
_cell.length_a   1.000
_cell.length_b   1.000
_cell.length_c   1.000
_cell.angle_alpha   90.00
_cell.angle_beta   90.00
_cell.angle_gamma   90.00
#
_symmetry.space_group_name_H-M   'P 1'
#
loop_
_entity.id
_entity.type
_entity.pdbx_description
1 polymer ?
#
loop_
_entity_poly.entity_id
_entity_poly.type
_entity_poly.pdbx_seq_one_letter_code
_entity_poly.pdbx_strand_id
1 'polypeptide(L)'
;SIVGEEPKGLQIMFPSNDVEQVARQYLRCYGQTFGLVCWGDGVKCRRKVDVESGALAGRNTKEWVWKDDMTCDYEDCPEYGARCRRVMNLMFMLPDVPGLGVWQIDTSSFYSIREINSTLEIIKNLTKRPDYPEGRIAFIPLTLSLGPYDVSPPGISKKTVHIMHLRTDVKLADIIKSAMLPPGRVLVPEPELEEAPDDLYPKEVLELHEAQPAEEPPPAQEEDIFGLNAEREQEWAAIRKLMGEVHVNEKTARSY
;
A
#
# COMPACT_ATOMS: atom_id res chain seq x y z
N SER A 1 -9.70 6.38 -29.01
CA SER A 1 -9.64 6.24 -27.54
C SER A 1 -8.78 5.03 -27.22
N ILE A 2 -7.99 5.04 -26.13
CA ILE A 2 -7.04 3.95 -25.79
C ILE A 2 -7.78 2.66 -25.36
N VAL A 3 -8.99 2.82 -24.86
CA VAL A 3 -9.98 1.75 -24.67
C VAL A 3 -11.11 2.10 -25.64
N GLY A 4 -11.68 1.14 -26.39
CA GLY A 4 -12.59 1.38 -27.52
C GLY A 4 -13.81 2.30 -27.24
N GLU A 5 -14.71 2.49 -28.21
CA GLU A 5 -15.80 3.49 -28.07
C GLU A 5 -16.75 3.23 -26.88
N GLU A 6 -16.90 1.99 -26.42
CA GLU A 6 -17.68 1.61 -25.23
C GLU A 6 -16.94 0.61 -24.34
N PRO A 7 -15.97 1.06 -23.53
CA PRO A 7 -15.22 0.16 -22.67
C PRO A 7 -16.09 -0.30 -21.50
N LYS A 8 -16.43 -1.60 -21.47
CA LYS A 8 -17.20 -2.21 -20.37
C LYS A 8 -16.38 -2.44 -19.10
N GLY A 9 -15.06 -2.26 -19.18
CA GLY A 9 -14.14 -2.33 -18.07
C GLY A 9 -12.79 -1.69 -18.40
N LEU A 10 -12.05 -1.35 -17.35
CA LEU A 10 -10.71 -0.78 -17.39
C LEU A 10 -9.78 -1.70 -16.61
N GLN A 11 -8.65 -2.06 -17.20
CA GLN A 11 -7.57 -2.68 -16.44
C GLN A 11 -6.92 -1.63 -15.55
N ILE A 12 -6.83 -1.91 -14.27
CA ILE A 12 -6.31 -1.01 -13.26
C ILE A 12 -5.34 -1.74 -12.32
N MET A 13 -4.47 -0.96 -11.68
CA MET A 13 -3.65 -1.41 -10.55
C MET A 13 -3.66 -0.34 -9.46
N PHE A 14 -3.58 -0.74 -8.19
CA PHE A 14 -3.44 0.23 -7.10
C PHE A 14 -1.97 0.64 -6.88
N PRO A 15 -1.68 1.93 -6.66
CA PRO A 15 -0.32 2.41 -6.42
C PRO A 15 0.19 2.17 -4.99
N SER A 16 -0.71 1.86 -4.04
CA SER A 16 -0.38 1.70 -2.62
C SER A 16 -1.19 0.58 -1.98
N ASN A 17 -0.64 -0.02 -0.91
CA ASN A 17 -1.34 -1.01 -0.08
C ASN A 17 -2.27 -0.36 0.96
N ASP A 18 -2.14 0.95 1.17
CA ASP A 18 -2.96 1.71 2.08
C ASP A 18 -4.31 2.08 1.43
N VAL A 19 -5.39 1.59 2.04
CA VAL A 19 -6.76 1.80 1.56
C VAL A 19 -7.18 3.27 1.71
N GLU A 20 -6.67 3.98 2.72
CA GLU A 20 -6.96 5.39 2.90
C GLU A 20 -6.27 6.26 1.84
N GLN A 21 -5.23 5.75 1.19
CA GLN A 21 -4.63 6.39 0.04
C GLN A 21 -5.44 6.07 -1.22
N VAL A 22 -5.76 4.81 -1.49
CA VAL A 22 -6.33 4.43 -2.80
C VAL A 22 -7.85 4.53 -2.89
N ALA A 23 -8.57 4.50 -1.77
CA ALA A 23 -10.03 4.49 -1.72
C ALA A 23 -10.56 5.39 -0.58
N ARG A 24 -9.97 6.59 -0.48
CA ARG A 24 -10.25 7.56 0.58
C ARG A 24 -11.72 7.96 0.60
N GLN A 25 -12.33 7.99 1.78
CA GLN A 25 -13.76 8.29 1.93
C GLN A 25 -13.96 9.53 2.80
N TYR A 26 -14.75 10.48 2.28
CA TYR A 26 -15.16 11.68 3.02
C TYR A 26 -16.63 11.99 2.85
N LEU A 27 -17.20 12.65 3.86
CA LEU A 27 -18.44 13.37 3.71
C LEU A 27 -18.14 14.69 3.00
N ARG A 28 -18.85 14.96 1.90
CA ARG A 28 -18.76 16.22 1.16
C ARG A 28 -20.14 16.83 0.98
N CYS A 29 -20.27 18.10 1.29
CA CYS A 29 -21.47 18.91 1.06
C CYS A 29 -21.17 20.00 0.04
N TYR A 30 -21.99 20.06 -1.00
CA TYR A 30 -21.88 21.07 -2.05
C TYR A 30 -23.07 22.03 -2.01
N GLY A 31 -22.78 23.33 -2.05
CA GLY A 31 -23.74 24.40 -2.24
C GLY A 31 -23.75 24.85 -3.70
N GLN A 32 -24.91 25.32 -4.17
CA GLN A 32 -25.05 25.80 -5.56
C GLN A 32 -24.14 26.99 -5.87
N THR A 33 -23.99 27.93 -4.92
CA THR A 33 -23.23 29.17 -5.13
C THR A 33 -21.73 29.01 -4.92
N PHE A 34 -21.32 28.21 -3.93
CA PHE A 34 -19.94 28.21 -3.43
C PHE A 34 -19.18 26.89 -3.66
N GLY A 35 -19.75 25.97 -4.44
CA GLY A 35 -19.18 24.64 -4.63
C GLY A 35 -19.10 23.90 -3.30
N LEU A 36 -17.92 23.39 -2.93
CA LEU A 36 -17.72 22.71 -1.65
C LEU A 36 -17.96 23.68 -0.48
N VAL A 37 -18.93 23.38 0.38
CA VAL A 37 -19.29 24.17 1.56
C VAL A 37 -18.97 23.46 2.88
N CYS A 38 -18.85 22.13 2.87
CA CYS A 38 -18.43 21.36 4.03
C CYS A 38 -17.74 20.08 3.57
N TRP A 39 -16.68 19.67 4.25
CA TRP A 39 -16.14 18.31 4.12
C TRP A 39 -15.61 17.81 5.46
N GLY A 40 -15.68 16.51 5.71
CA GLY A 40 -15.29 15.92 6.98
C GLY A 40 -15.25 14.40 6.95
N ASP A 41 -14.67 13.82 7.99
CA ASP A 41 -14.51 12.37 8.17
C ASP A 41 -15.66 11.72 8.97
N GLY A 42 -16.63 12.52 9.42
CA GLY A 42 -17.73 12.06 10.27
C GLY A 42 -17.44 12.18 11.77
N VAL A 43 -16.32 12.78 12.15
CA VAL A 43 -15.99 13.20 13.52
C VAL A 43 -15.68 14.68 13.55
N LYS A 44 -14.84 15.13 12.61
CA LYS A 44 -14.47 16.53 12.40
C LYS A 44 -14.80 16.95 10.98
N CYS A 45 -15.05 18.24 10.82
CA CYS A 45 -15.26 18.85 9.52
C CYS A 45 -14.65 20.23 9.41
N ARG A 46 -14.40 20.60 8.17
CA ARG A 46 -14.09 21.95 7.72
C ARG A 46 -15.32 22.48 6.98
N ARG A 47 -15.82 23.63 7.43
CA ARG A 47 -17.10 24.19 6.95
C ARG A 47 -16.98 25.68 6.60
N LYS A 48 -17.60 26.10 5.51
CA LYS A 48 -17.82 27.52 5.19
C LYS A 48 -18.95 28.04 6.06
N VAL A 49 -18.64 28.99 6.92
CA VAL A 49 -19.58 29.59 7.85
C VAL A 49 -19.80 31.04 7.47
N ASP A 50 -21.07 31.44 7.39
CA ASP A 50 -21.52 32.81 7.20
C ASP A 50 -21.12 33.66 8.40
N VAL A 51 -20.48 34.82 8.16
CA VAL A 51 -19.88 35.64 9.22
C VAL A 51 -20.94 36.28 10.12
N GLU A 52 -22.10 36.66 9.56
CA GLU A 52 -23.16 37.34 10.31
C GLU A 52 -24.02 36.36 11.12
N SER A 53 -24.46 35.27 10.49
CA SER A 53 -25.40 34.31 11.09
C SER A 53 -24.71 33.16 11.83
N GLY A 54 -23.44 32.90 11.55
CA GLY A 54 -22.73 31.72 12.06
C GLY A 54 -23.24 30.39 11.48
N ALA A 55 -24.15 30.42 10.51
CA ALA A 55 -24.72 29.24 9.86
C ALA A 55 -23.85 28.76 8.68
N LEU A 56 -24.21 27.59 8.12
CA LEU A 56 -23.57 27.09 6.90
C LEU A 56 -23.79 28.08 5.73
N ALA A 57 -22.72 28.43 5.03
CA ALA A 57 -22.79 29.37 3.91
C ALA A 57 -23.77 28.89 2.82
N GLY A 58 -24.71 29.77 2.47
CA GLY A 58 -25.80 29.48 1.54
C GLY A 58 -26.01 30.60 0.53
N ARG A 59 -27.12 30.58 -0.21
CA ARG A 59 -27.38 31.56 -1.28
C ARG A 59 -27.37 33.02 -0.82
N ASN A 60 -27.78 33.26 0.43
CA ASN A 60 -27.91 34.61 1.00
C ASN A 60 -26.63 35.09 1.70
N THR A 61 -25.59 34.26 1.76
CA THR A 61 -24.33 34.60 2.42
C THR A 61 -23.54 35.57 1.58
N LYS A 62 -23.23 36.74 2.15
CA LYS A 62 -22.39 37.76 1.52
C LYS A 62 -20.91 37.53 1.80
N GLU A 63 -20.59 37.25 3.06
CA GLU A 63 -19.23 36.98 3.52
C GLU A 63 -19.19 35.67 4.31
N TRP A 64 -18.16 34.87 4.05
CA TRP A 64 -17.98 33.56 4.69
C TRP A 64 -16.51 33.34 5.05
N VAL A 65 -16.30 32.52 6.06
CA VAL A 65 -14.98 32.07 6.50
C VAL A 65 -14.93 30.56 6.61
N TRP A 66 -13.76 29.96 6.36
CA TRP A 66 -13.54 28.56 6.70
C TRP A 66 -13.34 28.42 8.20
N LYS A 67 -14.14 27.57 8.83
CA LYS A 67 -13.88 27.07 10.17
C LYS A 67 -13.44 25.61 10.09
N ASP A 68 -12.26 25.36 10.62
CA ASP A 68 -11.64 24.04 10.72
C ASP A 68 -11.97 23.39 12.06
N ASP A 69 -11.75 22.08 12.18
CA ASP A 69 -11.92 21.29 13.41
C ASP A 69 -13.31 21.38 14.07
N MET A 70 -14.35 21.69 13.30
CA MET A 70 -15.73 21.71 13.79
C MET A 70 -16.22 20.28 13.99
N THR A 71 -16.99 20.02 15.05
CA THR A 71 -17.62 18.71 15.29
C THR A 71 -18.54 18.34 14.13
N CYS A 72 -18.39 17.12 13.61
CA CYS A 72 -19.19 16.58 12.52
C CYS A 72 -19.97 15.36 13.02
N ASP A 73 -21.17 15.58 13.55
CA ASP A 73 -22.13 14.49 13.73
C ASP A 73 -23.02 14.42 12.49
N TYR A 74 -22.68 13.53 11.56
CA TYR A 74 -23.34 13.50 10.25
C TYR A 74 -24.71 12.81 10.31
N GLU A 75 -24.97 11.98 11.34
CA GLU A 75 -26.23 11.26 11.49
C GLU A 75 -27.35 12.23 11.85
N ASP A 76 -27.04 13.20 12.72
CA ASP A 76 -27.94 14.28 13.12
C ASP A 76 -27.83 15.53 12.25
N CYS A 77 -26.96 15.53 11.24
CA CYS A 77 -26.76 16.70 10.39
C CYS A 77 -27.89 16.84 9.36
N PRO A 78 -28.63 17.98 9.33
CA PRO A 78 -29.73 18.17 8.38
C PRO A 78 -29.29 18.22 6.92
N GLU A 79 -28.00 18.42 6.67
CA GLU A 79 -27.44 18.44 5.31
C GLU A 79 -27.19 17.03 4.76
N TYR A 80 -27.05 16.02 5.64
CA TYR A 80 -26.75 14.66 5.24
C TYR A 80 -27.94 14.01 4.52
N GLY A 81 -27.66 13.37 3.38
CA GLY A 81 -28.67 12.81 2.49
C GLY A 81 -29.29 13.82 1.51
N ALA A 82 -29.37 15.10 1.88
CA ALA A 82 -29.84 16.16 1.00
C ALA A 82 -28.71 16.65 0.06
N ARG A 83 -27.71 17.34 0.63
CA ARG A 83 -26.59 17.95 -0.11
C ARG A 83 -25.24 17.39 0.30
N CYS A 84 -25.15 16.88 1.52
CA CYS A 84 -23.99 16.17 2.05
C CYS A 84 -24.11 14.67 1.73
N ARG A 85 -23.06 14.11 1.13
CA ARG A 85 -22.99 12.70 0.73
C ARG A 85 -21.64 12.12 1.11
N ARG A 86 -21.60 10.82 1.37
CA ARG A 86 -20.35 10.05 1.38
C ARG A 86 -19.82 9.99 -0.04
N VAL A 87 -18.55 10.34 -0.22
CA VAL A 87 -17.84 10.32 -1.49
C VAL A 87 -16.55 9.54 -1.28
N MET A 88 -16.33 8.52 -2.12
CA MET A 88 -15.07 7.81 -2.23
C MET A 88 -14.27 8.36 -3.39
N ASN A 89 -12.99 8.66 -3.16
CA ASN A 89 -12.01 8.98 -4.18
C ASN A 89 -11.18 7.71 -4.44
N LEU A 90 -11.47 7.04 -5.55
CA LEU A 90 -10.75 5.84 -5.96
C LEU A 90 -9.57 6.24 -6.86
N MET A 91 -8.35 6.04 -6.38
CA MET A 91 -7.11 6.33 -7.11
C MET A 91 -6.44 5.05 -7.60
N PHE A 92 -6.10 5.00 -8.88
CA PHE A 92 -5.54 3.81 -9.53
C PHE A 92 -4.61 4.18 -10.69
N MET A 93 -3.82 3.22 -11.14
CA MET A 93 -2.95 3.28 -12.33
C MET A 93 -3.59 2.49 -13.47
N LEU A 94 -3.40 2.95 -14.70
CA LEU A 94 -3.78 2.28 -15.94
C LEU A 94 -2.52 1.69 -16.58
N PRO A 95 -2.24 0.39 -16.41
CA PRO A 95 -1.00 -0.23 -16.89
C PRO A 95 -0.85 -0.19 -18.42
N ASP A 96 -1.97 -0.17 -19.16
CA ASP A 96 -1.97 -0.18 -20.62
C ASP A 96 -1.87 1.23 -21.23
N VAL A 97 -1.79 2.28 -20.40
CA VAL A 97 -1.71 3.68 -20.85
C VAL A 97 -0.29 4.19 -20.67
N PRO A 98 0.33 4.81 -21.70
CA PRO A 98 1.65 5.41 -21.58
C PRO A 98 1.69 6.50 -20.49
N GLY A 99 2.64 6.36 -19.57
CA GLY A 99 2.93 7.36 -18.52
C GLY A 99 2.77 6.82 -17.10
N LEU A 100 3.53 7.38 -16.17
CA LEU A 100 3.45 7.07 -14.73
C LEU A 100 2.40 7.95 -14.05
N GLY A 101 1.15 7.81 -14.49
CA GLY A 101 0.00 8.55 -13.96
C GLY A 101 -0.73 7.83 -12.83
N VAL A 102 -1.35 8.59 -11.94
CA VAL A 102 -2.42 8.10 -11.06
C VAL A 102 -3.70 8.81 -11.47
N TRP A 103 -4.73 8.03 -11.77
CA TRP A 103 -6.06 8.48 -12.16
C TRP A 103 -7.01 8.38 -10.98
N GLN A 104 -8.05 9.22 -10.95
CA GLN A 104 -9.02 9.26 -9.88
C GLN A 104 -10.45 9.18 -10.44
N ILE A 105 -11.30 8.37 -9.79
CA ILE A 105 -12.74 8.35 -10.00
C ILE A 105 -13.44 8.62 -8.66
N ASP A 106 -14.40 9.55 -8.67
CA ASP A 106 -15.21 9.89 -7.52
C ASP A 106 -16.57 9.20 -7.58
N THR A 107 -17.00 8.58 -6.49
CA THR A 107 -18.35 8.00 -6.40
C THR A 107 -19.03 8.32 -5.09
N SER A 108 -20.32 8.61 -5.17
CA SER A 108 -21.20 8.73 -3.99
C SER A 108 -22.19 7.57 -3.88
N SER A 109 -22.04 6.52 -4.69
CA SER A 109 -22.95 5.37 -4.68
C SER A 109 -22.61 4.46 -3.50
N PHE A 110 -23.56 4.31 -2.57
CA PHE A 110 -23.40 3.44 -1.40
C PHE A 110 -23.02 2.00 -1.80
N TYR A 111 -23.68 1.44 -2.82
CA TYR A 111 -23.43 0.07 -3.26
C TYR A 111 -22.05 -0.09 -3.92
N SER A 112 -21.59 0.91 -4.68
CA SER A 112 -20.25 0.88 -5.28
C SER A 112 -19.16 1.00 -4.23
N ILE A 113 -19.33 1.92 -3.26
CA ILE A 113 -18.41 2.10 -2.14
C ILE A 113 -18.30 0.79 -1.33
N ARG A 114 -19.44 0.20 -0.99
CA ARG A 114 -19.49 -1.07 -0.25
C ARG A 114 -18.78 -2.18 -1.01
N GLU A 115 -19.07 -2.34 -2.31
CA GLU A 115 -18.49 -3.40 -3.11
C GLU A 115 -16.96 -3.28 -3.26
N ILE A 116 -16.47 -2.06 -3.52
CA ILE A 116 -15.05 -1.77 -3.59
C ILE A 116 -14.36 -2.13 -2.27
N ASN A 117 -14.89 -1.63 -1.14
CA ASN A 117 -14.31 -1.91 0.18
C ASN A 117 -14.29 -3.41 0.49
N SER A 118 -15.39 -4.12 0.23
CA SER A 118 -15.47 -5.57 0.46
C SER A 118 -14.49 -6.35 -0.42
N THR A 119 -14.32 -5.95 -1.69
CA THR A 119 -13.37 -6.62 -2.58
C THR A 119 -11.92 -6.35 -2.17
N LEU A 120 -11.59 -5.11 -1.78
CA LEU A 120 -10.27 -4.77 -1.25
C LEU A 120 -9.94 -5.57 0.01
N GLU A 121 -10.90 -5.73 0.91
CA GLU A 121 -10.74 -6.55 2.12
C GLU A 121 -10.49 -8.03 1.77
N ILE A 122 -11.23 -8.58 0.80
CA ILE A 122 -11.02 -9.95 0.31
C ILE A 122 -9.60 -10.10 -0.25
N ILE A 123 -9.16 -9.20 -1.13
CA ILE A 123 -7.82 -9.25 -1.73
C ILE A 123 -6.75 -9.15 -0.64
N LYS A 124 -6.90 -8.23 0.32
CA LYS A 124 -5.98 -8.13 1.46
C LYS A 124 -5.90 -9.43 2.21
N ASN A 125 -7.03 -10.01 2.60
CA ASN A 125 -7.07 -11.26 3.36
C ASN A 125 -6.42 -12.44 2.60
N LEU A 126 -6.63 -12.53 1.28
CA LEU A 126 -6.04 -13.57 0.44
C LEU A 126 -4.52 -13.43 0.23
N THR A 127 -4.01 -12.22 0.36
CA THR A 127 -2.59 -11.89 0.13
C THR A 127 -1.81 -11.68 1.42
N LYS A 128 -2.41 -11.97 2.58
CA LYS A 128 -1.71 -11.98 3.87
C LYS A 128 -0.65 -13.07 3.91
N ARG A 129 0.49 -12.73 4.48
CA ARG A 129 1.64 -13.62 4.63
C ARG A 129 2.40 -13.26 5.91
N PRO A 130 3.19 -14.17 6.49
CA PRO A 130 3.87 -13.92 7.77
C PRO A 130 4.76 -12.66 7.78
N ASP A 131 5.32 -12.33 6.62
CA ASP A 131 6.18 -11.17 6.38
C ASP A 131 5.41 -9.93 5.88
N TYR A 132 4.11 -10.05 5.59
CA TYR A 132 3.23 -8.94 5.22
C TYR A 132 1.80 -9.16 5.75
N PRO A 133 1.57 -8.95 7.05
CA PRO A 133 0.32 -9.34 7.73
C PRO A 133 -0.89 -8.47 7.35
N GLU A 134 -0.68 -7.24 6.86
CA GLU A 134 -1.75 -6.35 6.40
C GLU A 134 -2.36 -6.74 5.04
N GLY A 135 -1.68 -7.61 4.28
CA GLY A 135 -2.09 -8.02 2.94
C GLY A 135 -1.77 -6.99 1.85
N ARG A 136 -1.53 -7.47 0.63
CA ARG A 136 -1.08 -6.69 -0.53
C ARG A 136 -2.24 -6.42 -1.50
N ILE A 137 -2.41 -5.16 -1.89
CA ILE A 137 -3.33 -4.75 -2.96
C ILE A 137 -2.62 -3.97 -4.08
N ALA A 138 -1.42 -3.45 -3.80
CA ALA A 138 -0.64 -2.68 -4.75
C ALA A 138 -0.09 -3.56 -5.89
N PHE A 139 -0.14 -3.02 -7.11
CA PHE A 139 0.35 -3.66 -8.34
C PHE A 139 -0.28 -5.03 -8.65
N ILE A 140 -1.49 -5.29 -8.13
CA ILE A 140 -2.28 -6.46 -8.56
C ILE A 140 -3.16 -6.00 -9.73
N PRO A 141 -3.10 -6.67 -10.89
CA PRO A 141 -3.97 -6.35 -12.02
C PRO A 141 -5.42 -6.68 -11.68
N LEU A 142 -6.30 -5.69 -11.82
CA LEU A 142 -7.74 -5.79 -11.56
C LEU A 142 -8.52 -5.13 -12.69
N THR A 143 -9.73 -5.61 -12.93
CA THR A 143 -10.66 -5.04 -13.93
C THR A 143 -11.72 -4.22 -13.21
N LEU A 144 -11.69 -2.89 -13.35
CA LEU A 144 -12.75 -1.98 -12.90
C LEU A 144 -13.86 -1.93 -13.95
N SER A 145 -15.08 -2.33 -13.61
CA SER A 145 -16.23 -2.37 -14.53
C SER A 145 -17.47 -1.73 -13.94
N LEU A 146 -18.35 -1.20 -14.80
CA LEU A 146 -19.66 -0.68 -14.40
C LEU A 146 -20.75 -1.67 -14.83
N GLY A 147 -21.47 -2.25 -13.87
CA GLY A 147 -22.46 -3.31 -14.13
C GLY A 147 -23.84 -3.00 -13.54
N PRO A 148 -24.92 -3.54 -14.10
CA PRO A 148 -26.26 -3.43 -13.52
C PRO A 148 -26.38 -4.26 -12.24
N TYR A 149 -27.03 -3.69 -11.23
CA TYR A 149 -27.30 -4.30 -9.93
C TYR A 149 -28.74 -4.00 -9.51
N ASP A 150 -29.52 -5.05 -9.28
CA ASP A 150 -30.92 -4.91 -8.91
C ASP A 150 -31.06 -4.73 -7.40
N VAL A 151 -31.64 -3.59 -7.01
CA VAL A 151 -32.00 -3.31 -5.62
C VAL A 151 -33.51 -3.30 -5.47
N SER A 152 -33.99 -3.81 -4.34
CA SER A 152 -35.41 -3.77 -3.95
C SER A 152 -35.55 -2.91 -2.70
N PRO A 153 -35.78 -1.60 -2.83
CA PRO A 153 -36.07 -0.75 -1.69
C PRO A 153 -37.38 -1.19 -1.02
N PRO A 154 -37.54 -1.01 0.30
CA PRO A 154 -38.80 -1.29 0.98
C PRO A 154 -39.92 -0.43 0.37
N GLY A 155 -40.92 -1.08 -0.22
CA GLY A 155 -42.11 -0.45 -0.79
C GLY A 155 -42.08 -0.12 -2.29
N ILE A 156 -41.00 -0.42 -3.03
CA ILE A 156 -40.91 -0.20 -4.49
C ILE A 156 -40.45 -1.50 -5.18
N SER A 157 -40.98 -1.78 -6.38
CA SER A 157 -40.50 -2.88 -7.24
C SER A 157 -39.03 -2.69 -7.64
N LYS A 158 -38.38 -3.78 -8.09
CA LYS A 158 -36.95 -3.84 -8.42
C LYS A 158 -36.51 -2.64 -9.26
N LYS A 159 -35.46 -1.94 -8.79
CA LYS A 159 -34.78 -0.88 -9.52
C LYS A 159 -33.37 -1.34 -9.86
N THR A 160 -33.03 -1.33 -11.14
CA THR A 160 -31.67 -1.59 -11.60
C THR A 160 -30.83 -0.32 -11.47
N VAL A 161 -29.75 -0.38 -10.69
CA VAL A 161 -28.75 0.68 -10.54
C VAL A 161 -27.42 0.20 -11.09
N HIS A 162 -26.63 1.09 -11.70
CA HIS A 162 -25.30 0.73 -12.17
C HIS A 162 -24.28 0.94 -11.04
N ILE A 163 -23.51 -0.10 -10.72
CA ILE A 163 -22.50 -0.06 -9.67
C ILE A 163 -21.13 -0.41 -10.23
N MET A 164 -20.10 0.18 -9.62
CA MET A 164 -18.72 -0.20 -9.93
C MET A 164 -18.37 -1.51 -9.25
N HIS A 165 -17.73 -2.38 -10.01
CA HIS A 165 -17.21 -3.66 -9.58
C HIS A 165 -15.71 -3.71 -9.81
N LEU A 166 -14.97 -4.19 -8.81
CA LEU A 166 -13.61 -4.65 -8.97
C LEU A 166 -13.64 -6.16 -9.25
N ARG A 167 -13.15 -6.56 -10.41
CA ARG A 167 -13.06 -7.96 -10.82
C ARG A 167 -11.60 -8.36 -10.94
N THR A 168 -11.35 -9.65 -10.83
CA THR A 168 -10.05 -10.23 -11.17
C THR A 168 -10.28 -11.30 -12.21
N ASP A 169 -9.60 -11.19 -13.34
CA ASP A 169 -9.57 -12.22 -14.38
C ASP A 169 -8.43 -13.23 -14.10
N VAL A 170 -7.66 -13.00 -13.03
CA VAL A 170 -6.55 -13.85 -12.60
C VAL A 170 -7.10 -14.99 -11.75
N LYS A 171 -6.61 -16.22 -12.00
CA LYS A 171 -6.97 -17.37 -11.16
C LYS A 171 -6.51 -17.08 -9.74
N LEU A 172 -7.34 -17.42 -8.75
CA LEU A 172 -7.02 -17.27 -7.34
C LEU A 172 -5.66 -17.88 -6.97
N ALA A 173 -5.32 -19.02 -7.57
CA ALA A 173 -4.03 -19.69 -7.40
C ALA A 173 -2.84 -18.81 -7.82
N ASP A 174 -2.99 -18.00 -8.87
CA ASP A 174 -1.91 -17.14 -9.39
C ASP A 174 -1.79 -15.86 -8.58
N ILE A 175 -2.87 -15.37 -7.97
CA ILE A 175 -2.84 -14.29 -6.97
C ILE A 175 -2.07 -14.76 -5.74
N ILE A 176 -2.36 -15.96 -5.23
CA ILE A 176 -1.66 -16.54 -4.08
C ILE A 176 -0.18 -16.73 -4.41
N LYS A 177 0.16 -17.31 -5.58
CA LYS A 177 1.56 -17.45 -6.01
C LYS A 177 2.29 -16.11 -6.11
N SER A 178 1.65 -15.10 -6.70
CA SER A 178 2.22 -13.75 -6.82
C SER A 178 2.38 -13.08 -5.46
N ALA A 179 1.47 -13.36 -4.52
CA ALA A 179 1.59 -12.93 -3.14
C ALA A 179 2.71 -13.66 -2.38
N MET A 180 3.04 -14.91 -2.74
CA MET A 180 4.16 -15.66 -2.14
C MET A 180 5.53 -15.21 -2.66
N LEU A 181 5.59 -14.49 -3.78
CA LEU A 181 6.85 -13.95 -4.32
C LEU A 181 7.15 -12.56 -3.74
N PRO A 182 8.40 -12.28 -3.33
CA PRO A 182 8.77 -10.94 -2.89
C PRO A 182 8.64 -9.93 -4.05
N PRO A 183 8.24 -8.67 -3.79
CA PRO A 183 7.82 -7.71 -4.82
C PRO A 183 8.80 -7.51 -5.99
N GLY A 184 10.10 -7.57 -5.73
CA GLY A 184 11.15 -7.38 -6.74
C GLY A 184 11.37 -8.59 -7.66
N ARG A 185 10.93 -9.80 -7.28
CA ARG A 185 11.19 -11.03 -8.06
C ARG A 185 10.16 -11.30 -9.17
N VAL A 186 9.04 -10.58 -9.17
CA VAL A 186 7.95 -10.79 -10.14
C VAL A 186 8.25 -10.11 -11.48
N LEU A 187 9.05 -9.04 -11.47
CA LEU A 187 9.29 -8.21 -12.66
C LEU A 187 10.73 -8.26 -13.18
N VAL A 188 11.66 -8.81 -12.41
CA VAL A 188 13.07 -8.87 -12.79
C VAL A 188 13.34 -10.28 -13.32
N PRO A 189 13.67 -10.45 -14.62
CA PRO A 189 14.17 -11.73 -15.11
C PRO A 189 15.35 -12.14 -14.24
N GLU A 190 15.53 -13.45 -14.02
CA GLU A 190 16.70 -13.90 -13.26
C GLU A 190 17.96 -13.34 -13.92
N PRO A 191 18.84 -12.67 -13.16
CA PRO A 191 20.05 -12.13 -13.73
C PRO A 191 20.87 -13.31 -14.28
N GLU A 192 21.28 -13.21 -15.54
CA GLU A 192 22.25 -14.13 -16.13
C GLU A 192 23.58 -13.88 -15.41
N LEU A 193 23.89 -14.70 -14.40
CA LEU A 193 25.08 -14.54 -13.56
C LEU A 193 26.36 -15.09 -14.22
N GLU A 194 26.22 -15.97 -15.21
CA GLU A 194 27.35 -16.63 -15.87
C GLU A 194 28.07 -15.74 -16.87
N GLU A 195 27.35 -14.84 -17.55
CA GLU A 195 27.93 -13.93 -18.54
C GLU A 195 28.16 -12.54 -17.92
N ALA A 196 29.42 -12.10 -17.91
CA ALA A 196 29.75 -10.76 -17.47
C ALA A 196 29.18 -9.73 -18.47
N PRO A 197 28.47 -8.67 -18.02
CA PRO A 197 27.94 -7.67 -18.92
C PRO A 197 29.08 -6.94 -19.64
N ASP A 198 29.09 -6.98 -20.98
CA ASP A 198 30.11 -6.34 -21.83
C ASP A 198 30.31 -4.83 -21.53
N ASP A 199 29.26 -4.13 -21.07
CA ASP A 199 29.32 -2.69 -20.71
C ASP A 199 30.06 -2.42 -19.39
N LEU A 200 29.98 -3.35 -18.43
CA LEU A 200 30.68 -3.25 -17.14
C LEU A 200 32.08 -3.87 -17.21
N TYR A 201 32.24 -4.87 -18.08
CA TYR A 201 33.48 -5.60 -18.31
C TYR A 201 33.79 -5.61 -19.81
N PRO A 202 34.24 -4.48 -20.38
CA PRO A 202 34.66 -4.44 -21.78
C PRO A 202 35.73 -5.49 -22.04
N LYS A 203 35.66 -6.14 -23.20
CA LYS A 203 36.59 -7.23 -23.56
C LYS A 203 38.04 -6.79 -23.49
N GLU A 204 38.33 -5.53 -23.80
CA GLU A 204 39.68 -4.96 -23.70
C GLU A 204 40.20 -4.96 -22.26
N VAL A 205 39.33 -4.72 -21.27
CA VAL A 205 39.70 -4.75 -19.84
C VAL A 205 39.93 -6.17 -19.35
N LEU A 206 39.08 -7.12 -19.79
CA LEU A 206 39.23 -8.53 -19.47
C LEU A 206 40.50 -9.12 -20.10
N GLU A 207 40.75 -8.84 -21.37
CA GLU A 207 41.95 -9.25 -22.09
C GLU A 207 43.22 -8.65 -21.48
N LEU A 208 43.20 -7.39 -21.04
CA LEU A 208 44.31 -6.75 -20.33
C LEU A 208 44.58 -7.37 -18.95
N HIS A 209 43.56 -7.90 -18.28
CA HIS A 209 43.73 -8.60 -17.00
C HIS A 209 44.24 -10.03 -17.21
N GLU A 210 43.73 -10.75 -18.22
CA GLU A 210 44.18 -12.09 -18.59
C GLU A 210 45.60 -12.10 -19.18
N ALA A 211 46.00 -11.02 -19.87
CA ALA A 211 47.35 -10.85 -20.42
C ALA A 211 48.39 -10.40 -19.38
N GLN A 212 47.96 -9.98 -18.18
CA GLN A 212 48.90 -9.75 -17.08
C GLN A 212 49.42 -11.10 -16.57
N PRO A 213 50.74 -11.27 -16.43
CA PRO A 213 51.27 -12.43 -15.71
C PRO A 213 50.61 -12.47 -14.34
N ALA A 214 50.09 -13.63 -13.92
CA ALA A 214 49.61 -13.80 -12.58
C ALA A 214 50.75 -13.40 -11.62
N GLU A 215 50.64 -12.21 -11.01
CA GLU A 215 51.48 -11.88 -9.87
C GLU A 215 51.19 -12.96 -8.83
N GLU A 216 52.23 -13.71 -8.44
CA GLU A 216 52.11 -14.61 -7.30
C GLU A 216 51.52 -13.76 -6.18
N PRO A 217 50.40 -14.21 -5.55
CA PRO A 217 49.82 -13.46 -4.45
C PRO A 217 50.97 -13.18 -3.48
N PRO A 218 51.16 -11.91 -3.04
CA PRO A 218 52.22 -11.60 -2.10
C PRO A 218 52.10 -12.61 -0.96
N PRO A 219 53.23 -13.22 -0.51
CA PRO A 219 53.18 -14.23 0.54
C PRO A 219 52.32 -13.66 1.63
N ALA A 220 51.23 -14.37 1.97
CA ALA A 220 50.25 -13.90 2.93
C ALA A 220 51.02 -13.43 4.15
N GLN A 221 51.18 -12.11 4.26
CA GLN A 221 51.58 -11.53 5.51
C GLN A 221 50.31 -11.78 6.32
N GLU A 222 50.38 -12.75 7.21
CA GLU A 222 49.52 -12.76 8.39
C GLU A 222 49.78 -11.40 9.04
N GLU A 223 49.07 -10.37 8.57
CA GLU A 223 48.89 -9.18 9.35
C GLU A 223 48.24 -9.71 10.62
N ASP A 224 49.02 -9.61 11.69
CA ASP A 224 48.65 -9.98 13.03
C ASP A 224 47.55 -9.01 13.48
N ILE A 225 46.34 -9.17 12.94
CA ILE A 225 45.14 -8.37 13.27
C ILE A 225 44.76 -8.61 14.74
N PHE A 226 45.42 -9.56 15.41
CA PHE A 226 45.33 -9.77 16.84
C PHE A 226 46.75 -9.92 17.41
N GLY A 227 47.39 -8.80 17.76
CA GLY A 227 48.40 -8.72 18.83
C GLY A 227 47.82 -9.11 20.21
N LEU A 228 47.07 -10.21 20.27
CA LEU A 228 46.12 -10.61 21.31
C LEU A 228 46.10 -12.14 21.46
N ASN A 229 47.18 -12.84 21.12
CA ASN A 229 47.29 -14.28 21.39
C ASN A 229 47.93 -14.59 22.76
N ALA A 230 48.95 -13.85 23.20
CA ALA A 230 49.66 -14.18 24.45
C ALA A 230 48.88 -13.80 25.73
N GLU A 231 48.29 -12.60 25.79
CA GLU A 231 47.51 -12.17 26.97
C GLU A 231 46.19 -12.93 27.09
N ARG A 232 45.52 -13.18 25.96
CA ARG A 232 44.24 -13.88 25.94
C ARG A 232 44.40 -15.35 26.32
N GLU A 233 45.50 -16.01 25.97
CA GLU A 233 45.78 -17.38 26.45
C GLU A 233 46.00 -17.44 27.97
N GLN A 234 46.64 -16.42 28.57
CA GLN A 234 46.78 -16.33 30.02
C GLN A 234 45.43 -16.08 30.70
N GLU A 235 44.57 -15.24 30.12
CA GLU A 235 43.20 -15.02 30.59
C GLU A 235 42.34 -16.29 30.49
N TRP A 236 42.40 -17.01 29.36
CA TRP A 236 41.68 -18.27 29.19
C TRP A 236 42.20 -19.39 30.10
N ALA A 237 43.49 -19.39 30.43
CA ALA A 237 44.07 -20.32 31.41
C ALA A 237 43.61 -19.99 32.85
N ALA A 238 43.54 -18.70 33.20
CA ALA A 238 43.01 -18.25 34.50
C ALA A 238 41.51 -18.57 34.64
N ILE A 239 40.72 -18.37 33.59
CA ILE A 239 39.29 -18.69 33.56
C ILE A 239 39.06 -20.21 33.68
N ARG A 240 39.84 -21.05 32.98
CA ARG A 240 39.74 -22.52 33.12
C ARG A 240 40.13 -23.01 34.51
N LYS A 241 41.11 -22.36 35.17
CA LYS A 241 41.49 -22.66 36.55
C LYS A 241 40.38 -22.28 37.54
N LEU A 242 39.76 -21.12 37.35
CA LEU A 242 38.59 -20.69 38.12
C LEU A 242 37.38 -21.62 37.93
N MET A 243 37.11 -22.07 36.71
CA MET A 243 36.01 -23.00 36.43
C MET A 243 36.27 -24.43 36.91
N GLY A 244 37.53 -24.84 37.10
CA GLY A 244 37.91 -26.15 37.64
C GLY A 244 37.78 -26.27 39.17
N GLU A 245 37.75 -25.15 39.91
CA GLU A 245 37.64 -25.12 41.37
C GLU A 245 36.19 -24.98 41.88
N VAL A 246 35.23 -24.74 40.98
CA VAL A 246 33.80 -24.67 41.32
C VAL A 246 33.16 -26.06 41.16
N HIS A 247 33.38 -26.93 42.16
CA HIS A 247 32.55 -28.11 42.39
C HIS A 247 31.13 -27.64 42.80
N VAL A 248 30.19 -27.56 41.85
CA VAL A 248 28.76 -27.43 42.18
C VAL A 248 28.17 -28.81 42.40
N ASN A 249 27.86 -29.05 43.67
CA ASN A 249 27.17 -30.19 44.24
C ASN A 249 25.80 -30.43 43.57
N GLU A 250 25.57 -31.66 43.12
CA GLU A 250 24.52 -32.11 42.20
C GLU A 250 23.09 -32.17 42.78
N LYS A 251 22.72 -31.31 43.74
CA LYS A 251 21.47 -31.45 44.51
C LYS A 251 20.53 -30.25 44.60
N THR A 252 20.64 -29.22 43.77
CA THR A 252 19.66 -28.11 43.84
C THR A 252 19.38 -27.44 42.49
N ALA A 253 18.74 -28.17 41.58
CA ALA A 253 18.04 -27.56 40.42
C ALA A 253 16.95 -28.50 39.87
N ARG A 254 16.12 -29.08 40.76
CA ARG A 254 14.82 -29.67 40.39
C ARG A 254 13.73 -28.87 41.09
N SER A 255 13.38 -27.73 40.50
CA SER A 255 12.03 -27.15 40.47
C SER A 255 12.12 -25.78 39.81
N TYR A 256 11.87 -25.71 38.51
CA TYR A 256 11.03 -24.72 37.82
C TYR A 256 10.78 -25.26 36.42
#